data_AF-A0A0F0CJV5-F1
#
_entry.id   AF-A0A0F0CJV5-F1
#
_cell.length_a   1.000
_cell.length_b   1.000
_cell.length_c   1.000
_cell.angle_alpha   90.00
_cell.angle_beta   90.00
_cell.angle_gamma   90.00
#
_symmetry.space_group_name_H-M   'P 1'
#
loop_
_entity.id
_entity.type
_entity.pdbx_description
1 polymer ?
#
loop_
_entity_poly.entity_id
_entity_poly.type
_entity_poly.pdbx_seq_one_letter_code
_entity_poly.pdbx_strand_id
1 'polypeptide(L)'
;MNRNVWEQLPDLIQKEYDNIRGLVIIRNGSIIHESYYGNKGPDDCIHVASVTKSILSALIGIAVKHGYIDSIDRKVMEFFPEFTFTDPNKTRSRITLKHLLTMTAPYPYEDWQEPLESLCTSSDWVRFTLDMLGKGGETGAFKYSTASAHLLSAVLSRTTGKSAREFANEMLFRPIGMRSIPDYPMDGFGYEDLFGAKLKGWPHDPHGITIGGWGLTMTPRDMARFGLLYLNNGCWDGNEILPQSWVRASAAANPNQYGYMWWLFQEKDISAFAAMGDGGNAIFCIPQLDMVAAIASAFIPQPKDRWILIKEYILPAVVTGSFQCRDSSGITP
;
A
#
# COMPACT_ATOMS: atom_id res chain seq x y z
N MET A 1 -31.93 -4.55 23.00
CA MET A 1 -31.17 -5.82 23.08
C MET A 1 -29.86 -5.58 22.36
N ASN A 2 -28.78 -5.29 23.09
CA ASN A 2 -27.43 -5.19 22.54
C ASN A 2 -26.97 -6.60 22.16
N ARG A 3 -27.22 -7.02 20.92
CA ARG A 3 -26.51 -8.17 20.37
C ARG A 3 -25.06 -7.75 20.19
N ASN A 4 -24.15 -8.65 20.53
CA ASN A 4 -22.72 -8.43 20.41
C ASN A 4 -22.38 -8.15 18.92
N VAL A 5 -21.71 -7.03 18.61
CA VAL A 5 -21.39 -6.67 17.20
C VAL A 5 -20.67 -7.82 16.50
N TRP A 6 -19.81 -8.54 17.23
CA TRP A 6 -19.02 -9.64 16.70
C TRP A 6 -19.90 -10.81 16.22
N GLU A 7 -21.08 -10.99 16.81
CA GLU A 7 -22.06 -12.00 16.38
C GLU A 7 -22.83 -11.57 15.12
N GLN A 8 -23.00 -10.25 14.91
CA GLN A 8 -23.71 -9.71 13.75
C GLN A 8 -22.80 -9.41 12.55
N LEU A 9 -21.51 -9.29 12.79
CA LEU A 9 -20.52 -8.92 11.79
C LEU A 9 -20.50 -9.88 10.58
N PRO A 10 -20.64 -11.21 10.73
CA PRO A 10 -20.73 -12.11 9.58
C PRO A 10 -21.92 -11.80 8.66
N ASP A 11 -23.12 -11.60 9.22
CA ASP A 11 -24.34 -11.30 8.46
C ASP A 11 -24.23 -9.93 7.77
N LEU A 12 -23.69 -8.93 8.46
CA LEU A 12 -23.43 -7.60 7.90
C LEU A 12 -22.48 -7.67 6.71
N ILE A 13 -21.35 -8.37 6.87
CA ILE A 13 -20.37 -8.54 5.80
C ILE A 13 -20.99 -9.25 4.61
N GLN A 14 -21.72 -10.36 4.83
CA GLN A 14 -22.34 -11.09 3.73
C GLN A 14 -23.42 -10.28 2.99
N LYS A 15 -24.12 -9.37 3.68
CA LYS A 15 -25.19 -8.57 3.09
C LYS A 15 -24.71 -7.29 2.40
N GLU A 16 -23.70 -6.62 2.97
CA GLU A 16 -23.32 -5.26 2.55
C GLU A 16 -21.87 -5.14 2.03
N TYR A 17 -21.04 -6.16 2.28
CA TYR A 17 -19.62 -6.19 1.94
C TYR A 17 -19.22 -7.58 1.40
N ASP A 18 -20.09 -8.19 0.59
CA ASP A 18 -20.03 -9.58 0.14
C ASP A 18 -18.75 -9.96 -0.65
N ASN A 19 -18.03 -8.96 -1.13
CA ASN A 19 -16.75 -9.12 -1.81
C ASN A 19 -15.55 -9.17 -0.86
N ILE A 20 -15.72 -8.95 0.45
CA ILE A 20 -14.68 -9.21 1.46
C ILE A 20 -14.35 -10.71 1.45
N ARG A 21 -13.06 -11.02 1.60
CA ARG A 21 -12.54 -12.39 1.65
C ARG A 21 -11.76 -12.66 2.93
N GLY A 22 -11.22 -11.63 3.56
CA GLY A 22 -10.62 -11.71 4.89
C GLY A 22 -10.71 -10.37 5.61
N LEU A 23 -11.02 -10.43 6.90
CA LEU A 23 -10.95 -9.32 7.84
C LEU A 23 -10.09 -9.76 9.01
N VAL A 24 -9.04 -9.01 9.34
CA VAL A 24 -8.19 -9.24 10.52
C VAL A 24 -8.11 -7.93 11.30
N ILE A 25 -8.44 -7.99 12.59
CA ILE A 25 -8.37 -6.84 13.50
C ILE A 25 -7.36 -7.15 14.60
N ILE A 26 -6.32 -6.32 14.68
CA ILE A 26 -5.33 -6.34 15.74
C ILE A 26 -5.63 -5.19 16.69
N ARG A 27 -5.53 -5.43 17.99
CA ARG A 27 -5.52 -4.39 19.02
C ARG A 27 -4.53 -4.75 20.12
N ASN A 28 -3.76 -3.76 20.60
CA ASN A 28 -2.77 -3.99 21.66
C ASN A 28 -1.79 -5.12 21.30
N GLY A 29 -1.34 -5.14 20.05
CA GLY A 29 -0.45 -6.16 19.49
C GLY A 29 -1.04 -7.57 19.29
N SER A 30 -2.32 -7.81 19.60
CA SER A 30 -2.95 -9.14 19.46
C SER A 30 -4.11 -9.15 18.48
N ILE A 31 -4.32 -10.24 17.74
CA ILE A 31 -5.53 -10.42 16.93
C ILE A 31 -6.73 -10.57 17.88
N ILE A 32 -7.69 -9.66 17.77
CA ILE A 32 -8.94 -9.71 18.56
C ILE A 32 -10.12 -10.25 17.74
N HIS A 33 -10.00 -10.26 16.41
CA HIS A 33 -10.98 -10.82 15.49
C HIS A 33 -10.32 -11.18 14.17
N GLU A 34 -10.67 -12.35 13.63
CA GLU A 34 -10.43 -12.67 12.22
C GLU A 34 -11.61 -13.44 11.65
N SER A 35 -11.98 -13.13 10.40
CA SER A 35 -13.00 -13.87 9.67
C SER A 35 -12.68 -13.93 8.18
N TYR A 36 -13.05 -15.04 7.55
CA TYR A 36 -12.72 -15.34 6.15
C TYR A 36 -13.97 -15.79 5.40
N TYR A 37 -14.08 -15.40 4.13
CA TYR A 37 -15.30 -15.54 3.34
C TYR A 37 -14.99 -15.95 1.89
N GLY A 38 -16.01 -16.46 1.18
CA GLY A 38 -15.88 -16.80 -0.24
C GLY A 38 -14.89 -17.95 -0.50
N ASN A 39 -14.90 -18.98 0.36
CA ASN A 39 -13.98 -20.12 0.34
C ASN A 39 -12.50 -19.74 0.41
N LYS A 40 -12.20 -18.64 1.11
CA LYS A 40 -10.84 -18.23 1.45
C LYS A 40 -10.55 -18.51 2.91
N GLY A 41 -9.28 -18.76 3.22
CA GLY A 41 -8.74 -18.95 4.56
C GLY A 41 -7.62 -17.97 4.89
N PRO A 42 -7.00 -18.12 6.08
CA PRO A 42 -5.94 -17.24 6.56
C PRO A 42 -4.69 -17.19 5.68
N ASP A 43 -4.42 -18.26 4.94
CA ASP A 43 -3.20 -18.42 4.13
C ASP A 43 -3.40 -18.12 2.64
N ASP A 44 -4.62 -17.77 2.24
CA ASP A 44 -4.93 -17.42 0.87
C ASP A 44 -4.48 -15.99 0.54
N CYS A 45 -3.67 -15.85 -0.52
CA CYS A 45 -3.29 -14.54 -1.02
C CYS A 45 -4.37 -13.96 -1.95
N ILE A 46 -4.53 -12.64 -1.88
CA ILE A 46 -5.44 -11.86 -2.73
C ILE A 46 -4.66 -10.69 -3.31
N HIS A 47 -4.94 -10.33 -4.56
CA HIS A 47 -4.41 -9.10 -5.15
C HIS A 47 -4.93 -7.88 -4.38
N VAL A 48 -4.00 -7.12 -3.80
CA VAL A 48 -4.35 -5.98 -2.93
C VAL A 48 -4.37 -4.64 -3.67
N ALA A 49 -4.26 -4.67 -5.00
CA ALA A 49 -4.24 -3.49 -5.85
C ALA A 49 -3.29 -2.41 -5.31
N SER A 50 -3.78 -1.19 -5.09
CA SER A 50 -2.96 -0.04 -4.70
C SER A 50 -2.42 -0.06 -3.27
N VAL A 51 -2.80 -1.02 -2.40
CA VAL A 51 -2.10 -1.24 -1.12
C VAL A 51 -0.59 -1.48 -1.34
N THR A 52 -0.25 -2.02 -2.51
CA THR A 52 1.14 -2.17 -3.01
C THR A 52 1.98 -0.90 -2.87
N LYS A 53 1.39 0.29 -3.08
CA LYS A 53 2.11 1.57 -3.03
C LYS A 53 2.67 1.87 -1.64
N SER A 54 1.93 1.53 -0.59
CA SER A 54 2.35 1.74 0.80
C SER A 54 3.49 0.79 1.18
N ILE A 55 3.47 -0.45 0.66
CA ILE A 55 4.59 -1.39 0.78
C ILE A 55 5.83 -0.81 0.08
N LEU A 56 5.68 -0.36 -1.16
CA LEU A 56 6.79 0.26 -1.89
C LEU A 56 7.37 1.48 -1.17
N SER A 57 6.52 2.34 -0.61
CA SER A 57 6.97 3.48 0.21
C SER A 57 7.84 3.03 1.39
N ALA A 58 7.46 1.97 2.10
CA ALA A 58 8.29 1.41 3.16
C ALA A 58 9.64 0.92 2.62
N LEU A 59 9.69 0.30 1.44
CA LEU A 59 10.94 -0.13 0.81
C LEU A 59 11.86 1.05 0.47
N ILE A 60 11.31 2.17 0.00
CA ILE A 60 12.10 3.40 -0.20
C ILE A 60 12.67 3.90 1.13
N GLY A 61 11.87 3.90 2.21
CA GLY A 61 12.34 4.28 3.55
C GLY A 61 13.46 3.38 4.08
N ILE A 62 13.35 2.07 3.84
CA ILE A 62 14.41 1.10 4.16
C ILE A 62 15.65 1.35 3.29
N ALA A 63 15.49 1.62 1.99
CA ALA A 63 16.61 1.95 1.12
C ALA A 63 17.34 3.23 1.56
N VAL A 64 16.61 4.23 2.07
CA VAL A 64 17.19 5.44 2.69
C VAL A 64 17.96 5.08 3.95
N LYS A 65 17.36 4.30 4.86
CA LYS A 65 18.01 3.84 6.10
C LYS A 65 19.35 3.15 5.84
N HIS A 66 19.41 2.31 4.81
CA HIS A 66 20.60 1.54 4.46
C HIS A 66 21.57 2.27 3.51
N GLY A 67 21.30 3.54 3.18
CA GLY A 67 22.20 4.35 2.35
C GLY A 67 22.19 4.03 0.85
N TYR A 68 21.21 3.26 0.37
CA TYR A 68 21.01 3.07 -1.08
C TYR A 68 20.41 4.32 -1.74
N ILE A 69 19.65 5.11 -0.97
CA ILE A 69 19.08 6.39 -1.39
C ILE A 69 19.47 7.43 -0.35
N ASP A 70 20.34 8.37 -0.69
CA ASP A 70 20.85 9.34 0.28
C ASP A 70 19.77 10.29 0.81
N SER A 71 18.83 10.69 -0.05
CA SER A 71 17.74 11.59 0.30
C SER A 71 16.58 11.50 -0.69
N ILE A 72 15.35 11.64 -0.17
CA ILE A 72 14.14 11.74 -1.01
C ILE A 72 13.99 13.10 -1.69
N ASP A 73 14.82 14.09 -1.34
CA ASP A 73 14.84 15.39 -2.03
C ASP A 73 15.71 15.38 -3.30
N ARG A 74 16.39 14.26 -3.58
CA ARG A 74 17.11 14.03 -4.85
C ARG A 74 16.16 14.07 -6.03
N LYS A 75 16.64 14.60 -7.16
CA LYS A 75 15.81 14.75 -8.37
C LYS A 75 15.59 13.41 -9.04
N VAL A 76 14.36 13.15 -9.48
CA VAL A 76 14.01 11.89 -10.16
C VAL A 76 14.92 11.66 -11.37
N MET A 77 15.18 12.73 -12.13
CA MET A 77 16.02 12.66 -13.34
C MET A 77 17.47 12.24 -13.08
N GLU A 78 18.00 12.39 -11.86
CA GLU A 78 19.37 11.95 -11.53
C GLU A 78 19.53 10.42 -11.56
N PHE A 79 18.43 9.67 -11.40
CA PHE A 79 18.44 8.20 -11.42
C PHE A 79 18.33 7.63 -12.84
N PHE A 80 18.07 8.50 -13.81
CA PHE A 80 17.72 8.18 -15.20
C PHE A 80 18.54 9.03 -16.19
N PRO A 81 19.89 9.11 -16.05
CA PRO A 81 20.72 10.02 -16.85
C PRO A 81 20.73 9.69 -18.36
N GLU A 82 20.38 8.46 -18.72
CA GLU A 82 20.26 8.04 -20.12
C GLU A 82 19.03 8.65 -20.83
N PHE A 83 18.04 9.13 -20.07
CA PHE A 83 16.84 9.70 -20.63
C PHE A 83 16.95 11.23 -20.75
N THR A 84 17.10 11.70 -21.98
CA THR A 84 17.11 13.14 -22.29
C THR A 84 15.72 13.61 -22.73
N PHE A 85 15.29 14.75 -22.21
CA PHE A 85 14.02 15.38 -22.58
C PHE A 85 14.15 16.90 -22.71
N THR A 86 13.31 17.49 -23.54
CA THR A 86 13.03 18.92 -23.49
C THR A 86 12.18 19.25 -22.25
N ASP A 87 12.62 20.23 -21.47
CA ASP A 87 11.98 20.69 -20.22
C ASP A 87 11.99 22.23 -20.16
N PRO A 88 11.23 22.92 -21.03
CA PRO A 88 11.30 24.38 -21.18
C PRO A 88 11.02 25.13 -19.86
N ASN A 89 10.15 24.57 -19.01
CA ASN A 89 9.75 25.17 -17.73
C ASN A 89 10.58 24.66 -16.54
N LYS A 90 11.59 23.81 -16.79
CA LYS A 90 12.42 23.17 -15.75
C LYS A 90 11.60 22.43 -14.69
N THR A 91 10.38 22.01 -14.99
CA THR A 91 9.50 21.37 -13.99
C THR A 91 9.96 19.95 -13.78
N ARG A 92 10.17 19.18 -14.86
CA ARG A 92 10.60 17.77 -14.78
C ARG A 92 11.89 17.62 -13.97
N SER A 93 12.87 18.47 -14.25
CA SER A 93 14.19 18.48 -13.60
C SER A 93 14.15 18.85 -12.11
N ARG A 94 13.08 19.49 -11.62
CA ARG A 94 12.91 19.85 -10.21
C ARG A 94 12.16 18.81 -9.38
N ILE A 95 11.50 17.84 -10.01
CA ILE A 95 10.72 16.82 -9.32
C ILE A 95 11.64 15.89 -8.52
N THR A 96 11.28 15.63 -7.27
CA THR A 96 12.05 14.80 -6.33
C THR A 96 11.35 13.46 -6.09
N LEU A 97 12.04 12.51 -5.46
CA LEU A 97 11.41 11.27 -4.99
C LEU A 97 10.28 11.57 -3.99
N LYS A 98 10.43 12.60 -3.16
CA LYS A 98 9.40 13.07 -2.23
C LYS A 98 8.11 13.47 -2.95
N HIS A 99 8.21 14.15 -4.11
CA HIS A 99 7.02 14.47 -4.90
C HIS A 99 6.31 13.23 -5.44
N LEU A 100 7.06 12.17 -5.79
CA LEU A 100 6.46 10.90 -6.18
C LEU A 100 5.77 10.22 -4.98
N LEU A 101 6.44 10.19 -3.81
CA LEU A 101 5.92 9.59 -2.58
C LEU A 101 4.62 10.24 -2.09
N THR A 102 4.50 11.56 -2.24
CA THR A 102 3.32 12.32 -1.80
C THR A 102 2.27 12.54 -2.88
N MET A 103 2.45 11.95 -4.07
CA MET A 103 1.58 12.17 -5.22
C MET A 103 1.41 13.66 -5.55
N THR A 104 2.51 14.40 -5.61
CA THR A 104 2.52 15.85 -5.90
C THR A 104 3.35 16.24 -7.11
N ALA A 105 3.77 15.25 -7.90
CA ALA A 105 4.34 15.49 -9.22
C ALA A 105 3.22 15.81 -10.22
N PRO A 106 3.35 16.85 -11.05
CA PRO A 106 2.33 17.19 -12.03
C PRO A 106 2.35 16.19 -13.20
N TYR A 107 1.14 15.78 -13.59
CA TYR A 107 0.86 14.97 -14.77
C TYR A 107 -0.29 15.59 -15.59
N PRO A 108 -0.32 15.38 -16.92
CA PRO A 108 -1.23 16.11 -17.82
C PRO A 108 -2.63 15.49 -17.96
N TYR A 109 -2.93 14.42 -17.23
CA TYR A 109 -4.26 13.78 -17.24
C TYR A 109 -5.20 14.43 -16.23
N GLU A 110 -6.51 14.25 -16.37
CA GLU A 110 -7.51 14.68 -15.37
C GLU A 110 -7.52 13.77 -14.14
N ASP A 111 -7.99 14.27 -13.00
CA ASP A 111 -8.02 13.47 -11.78
C ASP A 111 -8.80 12.16 -11.98
N TRP A 112 -8.22 11.07 -11.47
CA TRP A 112 -8.75 9.70 -11.59
C TRP A 112 -8.84 9.15 -13.01
N GLN A 113 -8.24 9.83 -14.00
CA GLN A 113 -8.16 9.39 -15.40
C GLN A 113 -6.71 9.08 -15.80
N GLU A 114 -5.99 8.38 -14.92
CA GLU A 114 -4.63 7.93 -15.23
C GLU A 114 -4.63 7.05 -16.49
N PRO A 115 -3.64 7.20 -17.39
CA PRO A 115 -3.54 6.38 -18.61
C PRO A 115 -2.93 5.00 -18.31
N LEU A 116 -3.56 4.25 -17.39
CA LEU A 116 -3.06 2.96 -16.90
C LEU A 116 -2.96 1.92 -18.02
N GLU A 117 -3.95 1.84 -18.91
CA GLU A 117 -3.92 0.93 -20.05
C GLU A 117 -2.74 1.24 -20.99
N SER A 118 -2.51 2.52 -21.28
CA SER A 118 -1.38 2.95 -22.11
C SER A 118 -0.03 2.70 -21.44
N LEU A 119 0.06 2.84 -20.12
CA LEU A 119 1.24 2.41 -19.36
C LEU A 119 1.47 0.91 -19.54
N CYS A 120 0.45 0.09 -19.28
CA CYS A 120 0.57 -1.37 -19.30
C CYS A 120 0.92 -1.95 -20.67
N THR A 121 0.49 -1.28 -21.74
CA THR A 121 0.75 -1.67 -23.13
C THR A 121 2.02 -1.02 -23.72
N SER A 122 2.67 -0.13 -22.98
CA SER A 122 3.96 0.44 -23.38
C SER A 122 5.06 -0.62 -23.33
N SER A 123 6.01 -0.54 -24.27
CA SER A 123 7.22 -1.36 -24.22
C SER A 123 8.18 -0.95 -23.10
N ASP A 124 8.17 0.33 -22.71
CA ASP A 124 9.02 0.87 -21.65
C ASP A 124 8.19 1.77 -20.72
N TRP A 125 7.90 1.27 -19.52
CA TRP A 125 7.04 1.93 -18.54
C TRP A 125 7.73 3.10 -17.85
N VAL A 126 9.06 3.03 -17.69
CA VAL A 126 9.89 4.10 -17.15
C VAL A 126 9.90 5.28 -18.11
N ARG A 127 10.23 5.04 -19.39
CA ARG A 127 10.20 6.08 -20.44
C ARG A 127 8.83 6.72 -20.55
N PHE A 128 7.77 5.89 -20.65
CA PHE A 128 6.38 6.37 -20.73
C PHE A 128 6.04 7.32 -19.57
N THR A 129 6.44 6.95 -18.35
CA THR A 129 6.18 7.78 -17.17
C THR A 129 6.99 9.08 -17.21
N LEU A 130 8.29 9.02 -17.52
CA LEU A 130 9.15 10.21 -17.60
C LEU A 130 8.74 11.18 -18.72
N ASP A 131 8.22 10.67 -19.84
CA ASP A 131 7.67 11.48 -20.92
C ASP A 131 6.49 12.34 -20.44
N MET A 132 5.65 11.84 -19.54
CA MET A 132 4.55 12.60 -18.94
C MET A 132 4.97 13.47 -17.75
N LEU A 133 5.98 13.03 -16.99
CA LEU A 133 6.42 13.67 -15.75
C LEU A 133 6.74 15.17 -15.96
N GLY A 134 6.16 16.04 -15.13
CA GLY A 134 6.40 17.47 -15.20
C GLY A 134 5.48 18.23 -16.17
N LYS A 135 4.60 17.52 -16.89
CA LYS A 135 3.54 18.15 -17.70
C LYS A 135 2.30 18.31 -16.84
N GLY A 136 1.51 19.36 -17.07
CA GLY A 136 0.26 19.58 -16.32
C GLY A 136 0.35 20.53 -15.11
N GLY A 137 1.43 21.32 -14.99
CA GLY A 137 1.51 22.41 -14.02
C GLY A 137 2.76 22.37 -13.16
N GLU A 138 2.61 22.82 -11.91
CA GLU A 138 3.67 22.85 -10.90
C GLU A 138 3.54 21.69 -9.90
N THR A 139 4.60 21.43 -9.13
CA THR A 139 4.57 20.46 -8.04
C THR A 139 3.79 20.97 -6.85
N GLY A 140 3.16 20.09 -6.08
CA GLY A 140 2.60 20.39 -4.76
C GLY A 140 1.10 20.07 -4.62
N ALA A 141 0.34 20.22 -5.69
CA ALA A 141 -1.05 19.77 -5.73
C ALA A 141 -1.11 18.25 -5.81
N PHE A 142 -2.06 17.64 -5.09
CA PHE A 142 -2.27 16.20 -5.14
C PHE A 142 -2.68 15.76 -6.55
N LYS A 143 -2.00 14.72 -7.07
CA LYS A 143 -2.25 14.08 -8.34
C LYS A 143 -1.96 12.59 -8.22
N TYR A 144 -2.99 11.79 -7.99
CA TYR A 144 -2.82 10.34 -7.83
C TYR A 144 -2.17 9.73 -9.07
N SER A 145 -1.05 9.02 -8.86
CA SER A 145 -0.19 8.52 -9.93
C SER A 145 0.39 7.14 -9.65
N THR A 146 -0.21 6.14 -10.24
CA THR A 146 0.28 4.78 -10.36
C THR A 146 1.62 4.73 -11.11
N ALA A 147 1.80 5.58 -12.12
CA ALA A 147 3.05 5.71 -12.86
C ALA A 147 4.20 6.25 -11.97
N SER A 148 3.92 7.22 -11.09
CA SER A 148 4.90 7.71 -10.09
C SER A 148 5.40 6.59 -9.17
N ALA A 149 4.49 5.73 -8.70
CA ALA A 149 4.87 4.58 -7.90
C ALA A 149 5.74 3.59 -8.70
N HIS A 150 5.47 3.39 -9.99
CA HIS A 150 6.33 2.55 -10.81
C HIS A 150 7.75 3.13 -10.97
N LEU A 151 7.90 4.46 -11.12
CA LEU A 151 9.22 5.11 -11.11
C LEU A 151 9.98 4.91 -9.79
N LEU A 152 9.29 4.95 -8.64
CA LEU A 152 9.93 4.64 -7.36
C LEU A 152 10.46 3.20 -7.32
N SER A 153 9.74 2.23 -7.89
CA SER A 153 10.22 0.85 -8.01
C SER A 153 11.45 0.73 -8.90
N ALA A 154 11.49 1.47 -10.01
CA ALA A 154 12.66 1.53 -10.88
C ALA A 154 13.88 2.16 -10.17
N VAL A 155 13.68 3.25 -9.41
CA VAL A 155 14.74 3.87 -8.59
C VAL A 155 15.26 2.91 -7.52
N LEU A 156 14.35 2.23 -6.81
CA LEU A 156 14.73 1.21 -5.82
C LEU A 156 15.57 0.10 -6.48
N SER A 157 15.16 -0.37 -7.66
CA SER A 157 15.86 -1.45 -8.36
C SER A 157 17.26 -1.03 -8.81
N ARG A 158 17.41 0.20 -9.31
CA ARG A 158 18.71 0.74 -9.73
C ARG A 158 19.68 0.96 -8.58
N THR A 159 19.16 1.46 -7.45
CA THR A 159 19.98 1.83 -6.30
C THR A 159 20.40 0.62 -5.47
N THR A 160 19.55 -0.41 -5.40
CA THR A 160 19.82 -1.62 -4.62
C THR A 160 20.40 -2.77 -5.45
N GLY A 161 20.25 -2.73 -6.78
CA GLY A 161 20.57 -3.85 -7.67
C GLY A 161 19.62 -5.05 -7.55
N LYS A 162 18.50 -4.90 -6.84
CA LYS A 162 17.49 -5.94 -6.59
C LYS A 162 16.13 -5.46 -7.06
N SER A 163 15.29 -6.33 -7.60
CA SER A 163 13.89 -5.99 -7.84
C SER A 163 13.17 -5.60 -6.54
N ALA A 164 12.09 -4.82 -6.61
CA ALA A 164 11.32 -4.46 -5.40
C ALA A 164 10.78 -5.72 -4.70
N ARG A 165 10.42 -6.78 -5.44
CA ARG A 165 10.03 -8.09 -4.89
C ARG A 165 11.14 -8.71 -4.05
N GLU A 166 12.36 -8.76 -4.57
CA GLU A 166 13.51 -9.35 -3.87
C GLU A 166 13.90 -8.53 -2.65
N PHE A 167 13.97 -7.20 -2.80
CA PHE A 167 14.30 -6.28 -1.72
C PHE A 167 13.23 -6.35 -0.61
N ALA A 168 11.95 -6.44 -0.96
CA ALA A 168 10.87 -6.63 0.00
C ALA A 168 10.99 -7.94 0.75
N ASN A 169 11.23 -9.06 0.05
CA ASN A 169 11.41 -10.36 0.68
C ASN A 169 12.54 -10.34 1.71
N GLU A 170 13.65 -9.69 1.39
CA GLU A 170 14.85 -9.66 2.22
C GLU A 170 14.74 -8.68 3.40
N MET A 171 14.32 -7.45 3.13
CA MET A 171 14.46 -6.34 4.07
C MET A 171 13.17 -5.98 4.81
N LEU A 172 12.02 -6.49 4.36
CA LEU A 172 10.73 -6.22 4.98
C LEU A 172 10.00 -7.51 5.34
N PHE A 173 9.63 -8.33 4.37
CA PHE A 173 8.70 -9.45 4.58
C PHE A 173 9.26 -10.50 5.53
N ARG A 174 10.45 -11.06 5.27
CA ARG A 174 11.05 -12.04 6.19
C ARG A 174 11.31 -11.45 7.58
N PRO A 175 11.89 -10.24 7.74
CA PRO A 175 12.10 -9.63 9.05
C PRO A 175 10.85 -9.47 9.91
N ILE A 176 9.67 -9.27 9.30
CA ILE A 176 8.40 -9.11 10.06
C ILE A 176 7.47 -10.33 9.96
N GLY A 177 8.00 -11.48 9.54
CA GLY A 177 7.25 -12.73 9.47
C GLY A 177 6.14 -12.77 8.41
N MET A 178 6.19 -11.90 7.40
CA MET A 178 5.32 -11.99 6.24
C MET A 178 5.79 -13.06 5.26
N ARG A 179 4.86 -13.61 4.47
CA ARG A 179 5.18 -14.58 3.44
C ARG A 179 6.10 -13.97 2.37
N SER A 180 7.22 -14.64 2.09
CA SER A 180 8.04 -14.31 0.93
C SER A 180 7.27 -14.56 -0.37
N ILE A 181 7.39 -13.65 -1.32
CA ILE A 181 6.76 -13.69 -2.62
C ILE A 181 7.71 -14.35 -3.63
N PRO A 182 7.42 -15.58 -4.11
CA PRO A 182 8.17 -16.21 -5.17
C PRO A 182 8.13 -15.39 -6.45
N ASP A 183 9.11 -15.63 -7.32
CA ASP A 183 9.04 -15.13 -8.68
C ASP A 183 8.04 -15.98 -9.46
N TYR A 184 6.99 -15.36 -9.98
CA TYR A 184 6.02 -16.02 -10.85
C TYR A 184 6.22 -15.48 -12.25
N PRO A 185 6.78 -16.27 -13.18
CA PRO A 185 6.90 -15.87 -14.56
C PRO A 185 5.53 -15.50 -15.11
N MET A 186 5.48 -14.36 -15.81
CA MET A 186 4.25 -13.92 -16.48
C MET A 186 4.19 -14.51 -17.88
N ASP A 187 3.03 -15.03 -18.25
CA ASP A 187 2.76 -15.55 -19.61
C ASP A 187 2.43 -14.42 -20.61
N GLY A 188 2.14 -13.23 -20.11
CA GLY A 188 1.79 -12.04 -20.89
C GLY A 188 1.52 -10.83 -20.01
N PHE A 189 1.24 -9.69 -20.64
CA PHE A 189 0.94 -8.41 -19.98
C PHE A 189 -0.50 -7.96 -20.26
N GLY A 190 -1.40 -8.92 -20.49
CA GLY A 190 -2.81 -8.65 -20.72
C GLY A 190 -3.56 -8.35 -19.42
N TYR A 191 -4.84 -7.96 -19.55
CA TYR A 191 -5.69 -7.68 -18.41
C TYR A 191 -5.74 -8.85 -17.41
N GLU A 192 -5.89 -10.09 -17.88
CA GLU A 192 -5.95 -11.27 -17.02
C GLU A 192 -4.66 -11.52 -16.22
N ASP A 193 -3.51 -11.14 -16.79
CA ASP A 193 -2.19 -11.33 -16.18
C ASP A 193 -1.88 -10.22 -15.16
N LEU A 194 -2.36 -9.00 -15.41
CA LEU A 194 -2.06 -7.81 -14.60
C LEU A 194 -3.13 -7.47 -13.55
N PHE A 195 -4.38 -7.90 -13.76
CA PHE A 195 -5.54 -7.54 -12.95
C PHE A 195 -6.54 -8.69 -12.73
N GLY A 196 -6.46 -9.76 -13.52
CA GLY A 196 -7.41 -10.87 -13.49
C GLY A 196 -6.95 -12.07 -12.66
N ALA A 197 -7.56 -13.22 -12.93
CA ALA A 197 -7.43 -14.42 -12.08
C ALA A 197 -6.06 -15.10 -12.19
N LYS A 198 -5.25 -14.75 -13.20
CA LYS A 198 -3.91 -15.31 -13.38
C LYS A 198 -2.85 -14.61 -12.53
N LEU A 199 -3.14 -13.40 -12.05
CA LEU A 199 -2.20 -12.62 -11.27
C LEU A 199 -1.80 -13.35 -9.96
N LYS A 200 -0.49 -13.54 -9.78
CA LYS A 200 0.10 -14.14 -8.58
C LYS A 200 1.37 -13.40 -8.16
N GLY A 201 1.58 -13.30 -6.86
CA GLY A 201 2.80 -12.74 -6.28
C GLY A 201 2.93 -11.25 -6.53
N TRP A 202 4.03 -10.82 -7.15
CA TRP A 202 4.26 -9.40 -7.45
C TRP A 202 4.89 -9.29 -8.85
N PRO A 203 4.07 -9.02 -9.88
CA PRO A 203 4.50 -9.00 -11.28
C PRO A 203 5.52 -7.88 -11.54
N HIS A 204 6.16 -7.95 -12.70
CA HIS A 204 7.07 -6.94 -13.20
C HIS A 204 6.64 -6.45 -14.59
N ASP A 205 7.25 -5.37 -15.08
CA ASP A 205 7.06 -4.86 -16.44
C ASP A 205 7.93 -5.63 -17.46
N PRO A 206 7.87 -5.32 -18.78
CA PRO A 206 8.71 -5.98 -19.78
C PRO A 206 10.22 -5.85 -19.57
N HIS A 207 10.69 -4.90 -18.75
CA HIS A 207 12.09 -4.66 -18.43
C HIS A 207 12.51 -5.28 -17.07
N GLY A 208 11.64 -6.07 -16.44
CA GLY A 208 11.93 -6.74 -15.17
C GLY A 208 11.78 -5.86 -13.93
N ILE A 209 11.23 -4.65 -14.05
CA ILE A 209 10.95 -3.79 -12.91
C ILE A 209 9.64 -4.22 -12.27
N THR A 210 9.70 -4.67 -11.01
CA THR A 210 8.51 -5.01 -10.22
C THR A 210 7.50 -3.87 -10.25
N ILE A 211 6.22 -4.16 -10.49
CA ILE A 211 5.18 -3.13 -10.64
C ILE A 211 5.03 -2.34 -9.33
N GLY A 212 5.28 -1.03 -9.35
CA GLY A 212 5.23 -0.22 -8.14
C GLY A 212 3.83 0.21 -7.69
N GLY A 213 2.88 0.34 -8.63
CA GLY A 213 1.57 0.93 -8.35
C GLY A 213 0.49 -0.05 -7.90
N TRP A 214 0.64 -1.34 -8.22
CA TRP A 214 -0.30 -2.42 -7.92
C TRP A 214 0.40 -3.77 -8.12
N GLY A 215 -0.35 -4.86 -7.97
CA GLY A 215 0.07 -6.18 -8.46
C GLY A 215 0.49 -7.14 -7.36
N LEU A 216 0.86 -6.63 -6.18
CA LEU A 216 1.18 -7.47 -5.04
C LEU A 216 -0.05 -8.28 -4.59
N THR A 217 0.16 -9.57 -4.31
CA THR A 217 -0.79 -10.42 -3.62
C THR A 217 -0.34 -10.68 -2.18
N MET A 218 -1.27 -10.59 -1.23
CA MET A 218 -0.98 -10.73 0.21
C MET A 218 -2.07 -11.55 0.90
N THR A 219 -1.70 -12.20 1.99
CA THR A 219 -2.69 -12.75 2.93
C THR A 219 -3.28 -11.62 3.80
N PRO A 220 -4.51 -11.76 4.33
CA PRO A 220 -5.08 -10.78 5.26
C PRO A 220 -4.21 -10.58 6.52
N ARG A 221 -3.53 -11.64 6.99
CA ARG A 221 -2.61 -11.56 8.13
C ARG A 221 -1.34 -10.79 7.79
N ASP A 222 -0.77 -10.95 6.60
CA ASP A 222 0.40 -10.19 6.17
C ASP A 222 0.09 -8.69 5.99
N MET A 223 -1.12 -8.37 5.52
CA MET A 223 -1.63 -7.01 5.52
C MET A 223 -1.70 -6.43 6.96
N ALA A 224 -2.20 -7.21 7.92
CA ALA A 224 -2.27 -6.79 9.32
C ALA A 224 -0.88 -6.61 9.97
N ARG A 225 0.08 -7.50 9.68
CA ARG A 225 1.48 -7.37 10.12
C ARG A 225 2.11 -6.07 9.63
N PHE A 226 1.91 -5.73 8.36
CA PHE A 226 2.42 -4.48 7.80
C PHE A 226 1.81 -3.25 8.47
N GLY A 227 0.50 -3.26 8.78
CA GLY A 227 -0.13 -2.20 9.57
C GLY A 227 0.44 -2.12 10.99
N LEU A 228 0.67 -3.27 11.64
CA LEU A 228 1.22 -3.34 12.99
C LEU A 228 2.66 -2.81 13.06
N LEU A 229 3.47 -3.07 12.02
CA LEU A 229 4.80 -2.45 11.88
C LEU A 229 4.70 -0.91 11.95
N TYR A 230 3.74 -0.32 11.24
CA TYR A 230 3.53 1.14 11.25
C TYR A 230 3.00 1.65 12.60
N LEU A 231 2.07 0.94 13.25
CA LEU A 231 1.64 1.29 14.62
C LEU A 231 2.80 1.24 15.61
N ASN A 232 3.67 0.24 15.47
CA ASN A 232 4.88 0.08 16.26
C ASN A 232 6.03 0.98 15.81
N ASN A 233 5.73 2.09 15.12
CA ASN A 233 6.71 3.10 14.74
C ASN A 233 7.87 2.56 13.89
N GLY A 234 7.63 1.49 13.12
CA GLY A 234 8.62 0.85 12.27
C GLY A 234 9.48 -0.20 12.97
N CYS A 235 9.19 -0.51 14.24
CA CYS A 235 9.85 -1.56 14.99
C CYS A 235 9.10 -2.89 14.93
N TRP A 236 9.86 -3.98 14.80
CA TRP A 236 9.38 -5.36 14.89
C TRP A 236 10.35 -6.16 15.77
N ASP A 237 9.85 -6.79 16.83
CA ASP A 237 10.62 -7.57 17.80
C ASP A 237 11.83 -6.84 18.38
N GLY A 238 11.66 -5.55 18.67
CA GLY A 238 12.72 -4.68 19.18
C GLY A 238 13.73 -4.23 18.13
N ASN A 239 13.63 -4.71 16.89
CA ASN A 239 14.45 -4.26 15.77
C ASN A 239 13.74 -3.13 15.03
N GLU A 240 14.42 -2.00 14.83
CA GLU A 240 13.94 -1.02 13.87
C GLU A 240 14.06 -1.63 12.48
N ILE A 241 12.95 -1.83 11.78
CA ILE A 241 12.92 -2.27 10.38
C ILE A 241 12.85 -1.04 9.49
N LEU A 242 11.87 -0.17 9.76
CA LEU A 242 11.63 1.09 9.07
C LEU A 242 11.92 2.25 10.04
N PRO A 243 12.64 3.32 9.63
CA PRO A 243 12.93 4.42 10.55
C PRO A 243 11.66 5.03 11.13
N GLN A 244 11.64 5.29 12.44
CA GLN A 244 10.49 5.95 13.07
C GLN A 244 10.19 7.33 12.42
N SER A 245 11.22 8.04 11.99
CA SER A 245 11.06 9.32 11.26
C SER A 245 10.31 9.14 9.94
N TRP A 246 10.51 8.01 9.25
CA TRP A 246 9.78 7.67 8.03
C TRP A 246 8.31 7.41 8.33
N VAL A 247 8.01 6.58 9.34
CA VAL A 247 6.62 6.29 9.75
C VAL A 247 5.86 7.57 10.11
N ARG A 248 6.48 8.44 10.92
CA ARG A 248 5.87 9.73 11.28
C ARG A 248 5.62 10.62 10.06
N ALA A 249 6.58 10.70 9.13
CA ALA A 249 6.41 11.49 7.92
C ALA A 249 5.34 10.90 6.97
N SER A 250 5.25 9.57 6.88
CA SER A 250 4.25 8.86 6.09
C SER A 250 2.82 9.13 6.55
N ALA A 251 2.60 9.35 7.86
CA ALA A 251 1.28 9.56 8.45
C ALA A 251 1.02 11.02 8.88
N ALA A 252 1.91 11.96 8.57
CA ALA A 252 1.79 13.35 8.98
C ALA A 252 0.63 14.07 8.25
N ALA A 253 -0.31 14.62 9.03
CA ALA A 253 -1.43 15.39 8.51
C ALA A 253 -0.95 16.55 7.62
N ASN A 254 -1.62 16.72 6.48
CA ASN A 254 -1.31 17.77 5.52
C ASN A 254 -2.55 18.10 4.65
N PRO A 255 -2.57 19.24 3.94
CA PRO A 255 -3.74 19.67 3.17
C PRO A 255 -4.20 18.71 2.07
N ASN A 256 -3.29 17.88 1.53
CA ASN A 256 -3.61 16.91 0.49
C ASN A 256 -4.23 15.62 1.04
N GLN A 257 -4.26 15.44 2.37
CA GLN A 257 -4.76 14.22 3.03
C GLN A 257 -4.10 12.93 2.52
N TYR A 258 -2.85 13.05 2.06
CA TYR A 258 -2.05 11.95 1.54
C TYR A 258 -0.59 12.13 1.99
N GLY A 259 -0.02 11.11 2.62
CA GLY A 259 1.36 11.10 3.09
C GLY A 259 2.29 10.37 2.13
N TYR A 260 3.22 9.57 2.64
CA TYR A 260 4.09 8.75 1.78
C TYR A 260 3.38 7.47 1.35
N MET A 261 2.54 7.59 0.34
CA MET A 261 1.68 6.51 -0.17
C MET A 261 0.63 6.00 0.84
N TRP A 262 0.16 6.86 1.74
CA TRP A 262 -0.89 6.56 2.73
C TRP A 262 -1.99 7.63 2.68
N TRP A 263 -3.25 7.19 2.67
CA TRP A 263 -4.41 8.06 2.84
C TRP A 263 -4.51 8.50 4.29
N LEU A 264 -4.82 9.77 4.54
CA LEU A 264 -4.87 10.34 5.89
C LEU A 264 -6.29 10.77 6.23
N PHE A 265 -6.78 10.29 7.37
CA PHE A 265 -8.12 10.54 7.87
C PHE A 265 -8.04 11.31 9.17
N GLN A 266 -8.78 12.40 9.25
CA GLN A 266 -8.92 13.19 10.46
C GLN A 266 -10.42 13.47 10.66
N GLU A 267 -11.06 12.71 11.56
CA GLU A 267 -12.48 12.89 11.89
C GLU A 267 -12.64 13.05 13.41
N LYS A 268 -13.09 14.24 13.84
CA LYS A 268 -13.29 14.58 15.26
C LYS A 268 -12.08 14.17 16.12
N ASP A 269 -12.22 13.11 16.91
CA ASP A 269 -11.24 12.61 17.88
C ASP A 269 -10.44 11.40 17.37
N ILE A 270 -10.70 10.94 16.14
CA ILE A 270 -10.04 9.78 15.53
C ILE A 270 -9.16 10.25 14.38
N SER A 271 -7.87 9.95 14.49
CA SER A 271 -6.92 10.04 13.38
C SER A 271 -6.61 8.64 12.92
N ALA A 272 -6.67 8.41 11.62
CA ALA A 272 -6.30 7.14 11.03
C ALA A 272 -5.50 7.40 9.76
N PHE A 273 -4.70 6.43 9.37
CA PHE A 273 -4.09 6.41 8.06
C PHE A 273 -4.30 5.04 7.43
N ALA A 274 -4.45 5.00 6.11
CA ALA A 274 -4.78 3.75 5.43
C ALA A 274 -4.04 3.54 4.11
N ALA A 275 -3.59 2.31 3.90
CA ALA A 275 -3.23 1.81 2.59
C ALA A 275 -4.52 1.33 1.95
N MET A 276 -4.88 1.84 0.77
CA MET A 276 -6.14 1.51 0.12
C MET A 276 -5.92 1.08 -1.33
N GLY A 277 -6.66 0.07 -1.75
CA GLY A 277 -6.66 -0.44 -3.12
C GLY A 277 -8.07 -0.79 -3.60
N ASP A 278 -8.19 -0.86 -4.92
CA ASP A 278 -9.43 -1.23 -5.60
C ASP A 278 -10.02 -2.55 -5.09
N GLY A 279 -11.32 -2.72 -5.29
CA GLY A 279 -12.09 -3.81 -4.68
C GLY A 279 -12.34 -3.62 -3.18
N GLY A 280 -11.82 -2.57 -2.55
CA GLY A 280 -12.01 -2.32 -1.12
C GLY A 280 -10.97 -3.07 -0.27
N ASN A 281 -9.78 -3.28 -0.84
CA ASN A 281 -8.62 -3.73 -0.09
C ASN A 281 -8.12 -2.56 0.77
N ALA A 282 -7.92 -2.79 2.08
CA ALA A 282 -7.50 -1.72 2.97
C ALA A 282 -6.69 -2.23 4.18
N ILE A 283 -5.77 -1.39 4.65
CA ILE A 283 -5.11 -1.53 5.96
C ILE A 283 -5.30 -0.22 6.69
N PHE A 284 -6.22 -0.18 7.65
CA PHE A 284 -6.42 0.99 8.50
C PHE A 284 -5.57 0.87 9.76
N CYS A 285 -4.80 1.91 10.06
CA CYS A 285 -4.05 2.05 11.31
C CYS A 285 -4.65 3.19 12.13
N ILE A 286 -5.04 2.93 13.37
CA ILE A 286 -5.70 3.88 14.27
C ILE A 286 -4.90 3.98 15.57
N PRO A 287 -3.88 4.87 15.62
CA PRO A 287 -2.90 4.91 16.71
C PRO A 287 -3.51 5.11 18.11
N GLN A 288 -4.53 5.94 18.24
CA GLN A 288 -5.17 6.24 19.53
C GLN A 288 -5.80 5.00 20.19
N LEU A 289 -6.10 3.98 19.40
CA LEU A 289 -6.72 2.74 19.86
C LEU A 289 -5.76 1.55 19.82
N ASP A 290 -4.50 1.79 19.43
CA ASP A 290 -3.51 0.77 19.10
C ASP A 290 -4.10 -0.36 18.26
N MET A 291 -4.79 0.03 17.16
CA MET A 291 -5.62 -0.87 16.37
C MET A 291 -5.28 -0.87 14.89
N VAL A 292 -5.16 -2.06 14.30
CA VAL A 292 -5.09 -2.29 12.84
C VAL A 292 -6.34 -3.02 12.39
N ALA A 293 -6.92 -2.60 11.28
CA ALA A 293 -7.93 -3.38 10.57
C ALA A 293 -7.48 -3.63 9.13
N ALA A 294 -7.16 -4.89 8.82
CA ALA A 294 -6.80 -5.34 7.48
C ALA A 294 -8.00 -6.02 6.81
N ILE A 295 -8.36 -5.54 5.62
CA ILE A 295 -9.49 -6.01 4.83
C ILE A 295 -8.97 -6.40 3.46
N ALA A 296 -8.99 -7.69 3.16
CA ALA A 296 -8.70 -8.22 1.84
C ALA A 296 -10.03 -8.51 1.11
N SER A 297 -10.15 -8.03 -0.12
CA SER A 297 -11.39 -8.11 -0.90
C SER A 297 -11.13 -8.59 -2.32
N ALA A 298 -12.07 -9.35 -2.87
CA ALA A 298 -12.12 -9.58 -4.31
C ALA A 298 -12.46 -8.28 -5.04
N PHE A 299 -11.92 -8.10 -6.24
CA PHE A 299 -12.20 -6.92 -7.06
C PHE A 299 -13.68 -6.86 -7.43
N ILE A 300 -14.29 -5.70 -7.17
CA ILE A 300 -15.55 -5.26 -7.73
C ILE A 300 -15.41 -3.76 -8.07
N PRO A 301 -16.10 -3.26 -9.10
CA PRO A 301 -16.17 -1.83 -9.34
C PRO A 301 -16.94 -1.15 -8.19
N GLN A 302 -16.46 0.03 -7.78
CA GLN A 302 -17.14 0.90 -6.79
C GLN A 302 -17.57 0.15 -5.50
N PRO A 303 -16.64 -0.48 -4.78
CA PRO A 303 -16.95 -1.17 -3.53
C PRO A 303 -17.50 -0.18 -2.50
N LYS A 304 -18.41 -0.65 -1.64
CA LYS A 304 -18.87 0.13 -0.49
C LYS A 304 -17.66 0.52 0.39
N ASP A 305 -17.64 1.78 0.82
CA ASP A 305 -16.53 2.34 1.60
C ASP A 305 -16.26 1.51 2.87
N ARG A 306 -15.00 1.07 3.01
CA ARG A 306 -14.55 0.26 4.14
C ARG A 306 -14.41 1.07 5.42
N TRP A 307 -14.20 2.38 5.31
CA TRP A 307 -14.14 3.23 6.49
C TRP A 307 -15.48 3.27 7.24
N ILE A 308 -16.61 3.16 6.53
CA ILE A 308 -17.94 3.03 7.15
C ILE A 308 -18.02 1.77 8.01
N LEU A 309 -17.56 0.62 7.48
CA LEU A 309 -17.50 -0.64 8.25
C LEU A 309 -16.67 -0.48 9.53
N ILE A 310 -15.50 0.15 9.44
CA ILE A 310 -14.64 0.40 10.58
C ILE A 310 -15.33 1.32 11.59
N LYS A 311 -15.81 2.48 11.14
CA LYS A 311 -16.29 3.56 11.99
C LYS A 311 -17.63 3.25 12.67
N GLU A 312 -18.58 2.68 11.95
CA GLU A 312 -19.94 2.50 12.44
C GLU A 312 -20.14 1.20 13.21
N TYR A 313 -19.32 0.18 12.94
CA TYR A 313 -19.53 -1.16 13.51
C TYR A 313 -18.35 -1.63 14.36
N ILE A 314 -17.12 -1.55 13.85
CA ILE A 314 -15.95 -2.09 14.56
C ILE A 314 -15.52 -1.18 15.71
N LEU A 315 -15.35 0.12 15.46
CA LEU A 315 -14.88 1.07 16.47
C LEU A 315 -15.77 1.12 17.72
N PRO A 316 -17.11 1.23 17.62
CA PRO A 316 -17.98 1.24 18.79
C PRO A 316 -17.86 -0.04 19.61
N ALA A 317 -17.75 -1.21 18.97
CA ALA A 317 -17.63 -2.48 19.66
C ALA A 317 -16.29 -2.67 20.36
N VAL A 318 -15.21 -2.18 19.76
CA VAL A 318 -13.87 -2.21 20.34
C VAL A 318 -13.78 -1.27 21.55
N VAL A 319 -14.39 -0.09 21.50
CA VAL A 319 -14.36 0.88 22.62
C VAL A 319 -15.29 0.50 23.76
N THR A 320 -16.44 -0.13 23.48
CA THR A 320 -17.45 -0.49 24.50
C THR A 320 -17.28 -1.90 25.08
N GLY A 321 -16.57 -2.81 24.40
CA GLY A 321 -16.41 -4.20 24.83
C GLY A 321 -15.25 -4.42 25.80
N SER A 322 -15.55 -4.90 27.01
CA SER A 322 -14.61 -5.62 27.87
C SER A 322 -14.34 -7.01 27.26
N PHE A 323 -13.28 -7.15 26.47
CA PHE A 323 -12.89 -8.44 25.92
C PHE A 323 -12.35 -9.37 27.02
N GLN A 324 -13.04 -10.50 27.25
CA GLN A 324 -12.41 -11.68 27.84
C GLN A 324 -11.63 -12.40 26.73
N CYS A 325 -10.32 -12.51 26.90
CA CYS A 325 -9.43 -13.27 26.02
C CYS A 325 -9.98 -14.68 25.81
N ARG A 326 -10.23 -15.07 24.55
CA ARG A 326 -10.37 -16.48 24.16
C ARG A 326 -9.08 -16.88 23.45
N ASP A 327 -8.42 -17.85 24.06
CA ASP A 327 -7.24 -18.61 23.63
C ASP A 327 -6.31 -17.99 22.57
N SER A 328 -5.16 -17.56 23.07
CA SER A 328 -3.96 -17.17 22.34
C SER A 328 -3.41 -18.31 21.48
N SER A 329 -3.80 -18.36 20.21
CA SER A 329 -2.88 -18.79 19.16
C SER A 329 -2.08 -17.56 18.74
N GLY A 330 -1.06 -17.27 19.56
CA GLY A 330 -0.28 -16.04 19.48
C GLY A 330 0.41 -15.88 18.14
N ILE A 331 0.17 -14.75 17.48
CA ILE A 331 1.28 -14.00 16.89
C ILE A 331 1.88 -13.24 18.07
N THR A 332 2.72 -13.93 18.85
CA THR A 332 3.68 -13.28 19.75
C THR A 332 4.86 -12.79 18.92
N PRO A 333 5.55 -11.71 19.35
CA PRO A 333 6.59 -10.99 18.60
C PRO A 333 7.45 -11.91 17.75
#